data_AF-G6EJS7-F1
#
_entry.id   AF-G6EJS7-F1
#
_cell.length_a   1.000
_cell.length_b   1.000
_cell.length_c   1.000
_cell.angle_alpha   90.00
_cell.angle_beta   90.00
_cell.angle_gamma   90.00
#
_symmetry.space_group_name_H-M   'P 1'
#
loop_
_entity.id
_entity.type
_entity.pdbx_description
1 polymer ?
#
loop_
_entity_poly.entity_id
_entity_poly.type
_entity_poly.pdbx_seq_one_letter_code
_entity_poly.pdbx_strand_id
1 'polypeptide(L)' 'MEVPQAVRRQLGLSGERSWVIVTEWNRFTWPGYDIRPVRGREPSISHGFLPSGLFRQIRDALIAAAIGRPVDRDL' A
#
# COMPACT_ATOMS: atom_id res chain seq x y z
N MET A 1 -9.33 -1.62 -5.57
CA MET A 1 -9.00 -2.97 -6.09
C MET A 1 -8.75 -3.91 -4.93
N GLU A 2 -9.34 -5.10 -4.92
CA GLU A 2 -9.12 -6.08 -3.83
C GLU A 2 -7.75 -6.76 -3.96
N VAL A 3 -7.06 -6.96 -2.83
CA VAL A 3 -5.79 -7.68 -2.75
C VAL A 3 -6.07 -9.18 -2.66
N PRO A 4 -5.49 -10.01 -3.54
CA PRO A 4 -5.68 -11.46 -3.49
C PRO A 4 -5.28 -12.06 -2.13
N GLN A 5 -6.07 -13.03 -1.64
CA GLN A 5 -5.85 -13.66 -0.34
C GLN A 5 -4.43 -14.22 -0.17
N ALA A 6 -3.85 -14.81 -1.21
CA ALA A 6 -2.48 -15.34 -1.18
C ALA A 6 -1.45 -14.24 -0.89
N VAL A 7 -1.56 -13.09 -1.55
CA VAL A 7 -0.69 -11.93 -1.31
C VAL A 7 -0.90 -11.37 0.10
N ARG A 8 -2.16 -11.27 0.53
CA ARG A 8 -2.52 -10.82 1.88
C ARG A 8 -1.83 -11.66 2.96
N ARG A 9 -1.88 -13.00 2.82
CA ARG A 9 -1.23 -13.95 3.72
C ARG A 9 0.28 -13.83 3.68
N GLN A 10 0.88 -13.74 2.49
CA GLN A 10 2.33 -13.57 2.32
C GLN A 10 2.85 -12.29 3.00
N LEU A 11 2.07 -11.21 2.96
CA LEU A 11 2.41 -9.92 3.58
C LEU A 11 2.05 -9.83 5.07
N GLY A 12 1.38 -10.85 5.63
CA GLY A 12 0.95 -10.86 7.02
C GLY A 12 -0.14 -9.83 7.35
N LEU A 13 -1.00 -9.48 6.38
CA LEU A 13 -2.11 -8.55 6.61
C LEU A 13 -3.29 -9.28 7.30
N SER A 14 -3.75 -8.75 8.44
CA SER A 14 -4.65 -9.41 9.38
C SER A 14 -6.14 -9.35 9.02
N GLY A 15 -6.57 -8.46 8.13
CA GLY A 15 -7.99 -8.28 7.78
C GLY A 15 -8.58 -9.43 6.94
N GLU A 16 -9.89 -9.65 7.01
CA GLU A 16 -10.57 -10.67 6.18
C GLU A 16 -10.38 -10.39 4.69
N ARG A 17 -10.52 -9.12 4.30
CA ARG A 17 -10.29 -8.57 2.96
C ARG A 17 -9.42 -7.31 3.08
N SER A 18 -8.68 -7.01 2.01
CA SER A 18 -7.81 -5.84 1.94
C SER A 18 -7.92 -5.24 0.55
N TRP A 19 -7.85 -3.91 0.46
CA TRP A 19 -8.00 -3.19 -0.81
C TRP A 19 -6.85 -2.22 -1.01
N VAL A 20 -6.45 -2.05 -2.27
CA VAL A 20 -5.65 -0.92 -2.74
C VAL A 20 -6.61 0.14 -3.24
N ILE A 21 -6.55 1.32 -2.62
CA ILE A 21 -7.24 2.53 -3.07
C ILE A 21 -6.32 3.21 -4.10
N VAL A 22 -6.83 3.43 -5.31
CA VAL A 22 -6.06 4.01 -6.43
C VAL A 22 -6.52 5.41 -6.81
N THR A 23 -7.58 5.90 -6.16
CA THR A 23 -8.19 7.22 -6.37
C THR A 23 -7.58 8.30 -5.48
N GLU A 24 -6.80 7.91 -4.49
CA GLU A 24 -6.13 8.79 -3.52
C GLU A 24 -4.70 8.30 -3.32
N TRP A 25 -3.78 9.24 -3.13
CA TRP A 25 -2.39 8.92 -2.81
C TRP A 25 -1.81 9.90 -1.79
N ASN A 26 -1.04 9.37 -0.85
CA ASN A 26 -0.34 10.18 0.14
C ASN A 26 0.97 10.70 -0.44
N ARG A 27 1.26 11.99 -0.24
CA ARG A 27 2.57 12.60 -0.50
C ARG A 27 3.20 12.95 0.85
N PHE A 28 4.37 12.37 1.12
CA PHE A 28 5.12 12.61 2.35
C PHE A 28 6.58 12.18 2.20
N THR A 29 7.43 12.64 3.12
CA THR A 29 8.86 12.28 3.18
C THR A 29 9.04 10.87 3.74
N TRP A 30 9.67 9.96 2.99
CA TRP A 30 9.83 8.56 3.41
C TRP A 30 11.18 8.27 4.11
N PRO A 31 11.22 7.57 5.26
CA PRO A 31 10.09 7.13 6.08
C PRO A 31 9.52 8.29 6.92
N GLY A 32 8.21 8.51 6.84
CA GLY A 32 7.54 9.66 7.44
C GLY A 32 7.08 9.42 8.88
N TYR A 33 6.66 10.49 9.55
CA TYR A 33 6.19 10.45 10.95
C TYR A 33 5.06 9.43 11.18
N ASP A 34 4.17 9.26 10.20
CA ASP A 34 3.02 8.35 10.30
C ASP A 34 3.38 6.88 10.09
N ILE A 35 4.61 6.57 9.66
CA ILE A 35 5.07 5.20 9.53
C ILE A 35 5.36 4.63 10.91
N ARG A 36 4.80 3.45 11.17
CA ARG A 36 5.08 2.65 12.36
C ARG A 36 5.74 1.33 11.95
N PRO A 37 6.64 0.78 12.79
CA PRO A 37 7.12 -0.58 12.59
C PRO A 37 5.97 -1.58 12.52
N VAL A 38 6.18 -2.63 11.73
CA VAL A 38 5.27 -3.78 11.68
C VAL A 38 5.37 -4.50 13.02
N ARG A 39 4.25 -4.57 13.74
CA ARG A 39 4.15 -5.21 15.06
C ARG A 39 4.74 -6.62 15.03
N GLY A 40 5.72 -6.88 15.90
CA GLY A 40 6.38 -8.19 16.00
C GLY A 40 7.44 -8.45 14.93
N ARG A 41 7.79 -7.43 14.12
CA ARG A 41 8.85 -7.47 13.11
C ARG A 41 9.76 -6.24 13.21
N GLU A 42 9.80 -5.58 14.36
CA GLU A 42 10.65 -4.44 14.63
C GLU A 42 12.13 -4.77 14.31
N PRO A 43 12.88 -3.86 13.64
CA PRO A 43 12.55 -2.48 13.27
C PRO A 43 11.92 -2.33 11.87
N SER A 44 11.41 -3.41 11.25
CA SER A 44 10.91 -3.37 9.88
C SER A 44 9.64 -2.51 9.76
N ILE A 45 9.63 -1.61 8.77
CA ILE A 45 8.49 -0.73 8.45
C ILE A 45 7.70 -1.18 7.20
N SER A 46 8.10 -2.30 6.59
CA SER A 46 7.53 -2.78 5.33
C SER A 46 7.04 -4.22 5.47
N HIS A 47 5.83 -4.50 4.98
CA HIS A 47 5.25 -5.84 5.02
C HIS A 47 5.93 -6.83 4.05
N GLY A 48 6.53 -6.35 2.97
CA GLY A 48 7.21 -7.16 1.96
C GLY A 48 6.97 -6.63 0.53
N PHE A 49 7.36 -7.43 -0.46
CA PHE A 49 7.16 -7.08 -1.87
C PHE A 49 5.83 -7.59 -2.41
N LEU A 50 5.23 -6.80 -3.30
CA LEU A 50 4.09 -7.23 -4.09
C LEU A 50 4.55 -8.12 -5.26
N PRO A 51 3.78 -9.16 -5.63
CA PRO A 51 4.03 -9.88 -6.88
C PRO A 51 3.98 -8.93 -8.07
N SER A 52 4.87 -9.11 -9.05
CA SER A 52 5.01 -8.24 -10.22
C SER A 52 3.71 -8.09 -11.03
N GLY A 53 2.91 -9.16 -11.13
CA GLY A 53 1.60 -9.13 -11.78
C GLY A 53 0.61 -8.20 -11.08
N LEU A 54 0.54 -8.25 -9.74
CA LEU A 54 -0.33 -7.38 -8.97
C LEU A 54 0.16 -5.93 -9.00
N PHE A 55 1.47 -5.71 -8.91
CA PHE A 55 2.05 -4.36 -9.01
C PHE A 55 1.71 -3.69 -10.34
N ARG A 56 1.81 -4.41 -11.47
CA ARG A 56 1.40 -3.87 -12.79
C ARG A 56 -0.08 -3.49 -12.81
N GLN A 57 -0.96 -4.33 -12.27
CA GLN A 57 -2.39 -4.00 -12.17
C GLN A 57 -2.65 -2.74 -11.33
N ILE A 58 -1.95 -2.58 -10.21
CA ILE A 58 -2.05 -1.37 -9.38
C ILE A 58 -1.60 -0.14 -10.16
N ARG A 59 -0.44 -0.22 -10.81
CA ARG A 59 0.11 0.88 -11.62
C ARG A 59 -0.86 1.29 -12.73
N ASP A 60 -1.38 0.32 -13.48
CA ASP A 60 -2.26 0.59 -14.61
C ASP A 60 -3.59 1.19 -14.12
N ALA A 61 -4.11 0.72 -12.98
CA ALA A 61 -5.27 1.31 -12.32
C ALA A 61 -5.02 2.74 -11.79
N LEU A 62 -3.83 3.02 -11.23
CA LEU A 62 -3.45 4.37 -10.80
C LEU A 62 -3.38 5.35 -11.98
N ILE A 63 -2.79 4.93 -13.10
CA ILE A 63 -2.70 5.74 -14.32
C ILE A 63 -4.11 5.99 -14.90
N ALA A 64 -4.95 4.96 -14.96
CA ALA A 64 -6.33 5.11 -15.40
C ALA A 64 -7.15 6.02 -14.48
N ALA A 65 -6.85 6.03 -13.18
CA ALA A 65 -7.53 6.83 -12.17
C ALA A 65 -6.95 8.25 -12.00
N ALA A 66 -6.04 8.73 -12.86
CA ALA A 66 -5.23 9.95 -12.73
C ALA A 66 -6.00 11.31 -12.60
N ILE A 67 -7.29 11.28 -12.26
CA ILE A 67 -8.10 12.38 -11.69
C ILE A 67 -7.98 12.43 -10.15
N GLY A 68 -7.39 11.42 -9.51
CA GLY A 68 -7.17 11.37 -8.06
C GLY A 68 -6.35 12.56 -7.53
N ARG A 69 -6.56 12.91 -6.25
CA ARG A 69 -5.91 14.06 -5.62
C ARG A 69 -4.78 13.60 -4.69
N PRO A 70 -3.57 14.19 -4.76
CA PRO A 70 -2.57 14.01 -3.71
C PRO A 70 -3.10 14.54 -2.39
N VAL A 71 -2.98 13.72 -1.34
CA VAL A 71 -3.18 14.14 0.05
C VAL A 71 -1.81 14.39 0.64
N ASP A 72 -1.53 15.66 0.95
CA ASP A 72 -0.31 16.02 1.69
C ASP A 72 -0.44 15.53 3.14
N ARG A 73 0.59 14.86 3.64
CA ARG A 73 0.66 14.34 5.02
C ARG A 73 1.83 14.92 5.81
N ASP A 74 2.61 15.81 5.20
CA ASP A 74 3.70 16.51 5.88
C ASP A 74 3.24 17.88 6.45
N LEU A 75 1.96 18.26 6.24
CA LEU A 75 1.33 19.50 6.73
C LEU A 75 0.54 19.30 8.03
#